data_AF-A0A949Q8B9-F1
#
_entry.id   AF-A0A949Q8B9-F1
#
_cell.length_a   1.000
_cell.length_b   1.000
_cell.length_c   1.000
_cell.angle_alpha   90.00
_cell.angle_beta   90.00
_cell.angle_gamma   90.00
#
_symmetry.space_group_name_H-M   'P 1'
#
loop_
_entity.id
_entity.type
_entity.pdbx_description
1 polymer ?
#
loop_
_entity_poly.entity_id
_entity_poly.type
_entity_poly.pdbx_seq_one_letter_code
_entity_poly.pdbx_strand_id
1 'polypeptide(L)' 'MLATLEARARAANNLAELGFSIANDTYSLLGFRQTLVFEGDDDSSLLNVSGLARPTEDSPYLVWLRRTWSWLRPQLAAKP' A
#
# COMPACT_ATOMS: atom_id res chain seq x y z
N MET A 1 -11.84 7.23 15.69
CA MET A 1 -10.98 6.30 14.92
C MET A 1 -10.83 6.77 13.47
N LEU A 2 -11.92 6.87 12.68
CA LEU A 2 -11.84 7.34 11.28
C LEU A 2 -11.33 8.78 11.15
N ALA A 3 -11.88 9.75 11.90
CA ALA A 3 -11.44 11.15 11.85
C ALA A 3 -9.95 11.32 12.21
N THR A 4 -9.43 10.47 13.11
CA THR A 4 -8.02 10.47 13.49
C THR A 4 -7.12 9.96 12.36
N LEU A 5 -7.54 8.90 11.67
CA LEU A 5 -6.85 8.40 10.48
C LEU A 5 -6.84 9.45 9.38
N GLU A 6 -7.99 10.07 9.12
CA GLU A 6 -8.10 11.13 8.13
C GLU A 6 -7.17 12.31 8.45
N ALA A 7 -7.14 12.76 9.70
CA ALA A 7 -6.25 13.82 10.15
C ALA A 7 -4.76 13.47 9.93
N ARG A 8 -4.35 12.22 10.21
CA ARG A 8 -2.97 11.77 9.94
C ARG A 8 -2.65 11.73 8.46
N ALA A 9 -3.56 11.20 7.64
CA ALA A 9 -3.37 11.16 6.19
C ALA A 9 -3.22 12.58 5.61
N ARG A 10 -4.00 13.55 6.11
CA ARG A 10 -3.90 14.97 5.71
C ARG A 10 -2.64 15.66 6.22
N ALA A 11 -2.06 15.19 7.32
CA ALA A 11 -0.85 15.76 7.92
C ALA A 11 0.46 15.17 7.34
N ALA A 12 0.38 14.16 6.48
CA ALA A 12 1.55 13.60 5.82
C ALA A 12 2.21 14.63 4.90
N ASN A 13 3.51 14.84 5.06
CA ASN A 13 4.27 15.89 4.37
C ASN A 13 4.85 15.42 3.03
N ASN A 14 4.84 14.12 2.79
CA ASN A 14 5.34 13.51 1.58
C ASN A 14 4.65 12.16 1.31
N LEU A 15 4.86 11.64 0.11
CA LEU A 15 4.26 10.38 -0.33
C LEU A 15 4.68 9.18 0.52
N ALA A 16 5.91 9.17 1.06
CA ALA A 16 6.37 8.06 1.89
C ALA A 16 5.63 8.03 3.23
N GLU A 17 5.43 9.18 3.87
CA GLU A 17 4.62 9.32 5.09
C GLU A 17 3.17 8.91 4.85
N LEU A 18 2.58 9.36 3.73
CA LEU A 18 1.21 8.98 3.37
C LEU A 18 1.10 7.47 3.13
N GLY A 19 2.02 6.89 2.37
CA GLY A 19 2.07 5.45 2.10
C GLY A 19 2.21 4.62 3.38
N PHE A 20 3.01 5.09 4.34
CA PHE A 20 3.14 4.44 5.64
C PHE A 20 1.84 4.48 6.44
N SER A 21 1.16 5.63 6.48
CA SER A 21 -0.13 5.76 7.16
C SER A 21 -1.20 4.86 6.52
N ILE A 22 -1.29 4.82 5.19
CA ILE A 22 -2.19 3.91 4.47
C ILE A 22 -1.90 2.44 4.82
N ALA A 23 -0.64 2.03 4.83
CA ALA A 23 -0.25 0.64 5.06
C ALA A 23 -0.49 0.16 6.50
N ASN A 24 -0.39 1.06 7.49
CA ASN A 24 -0.31 0.69 8.90
C ASN A 24 -1.50 1.19 9.73
N ASP A 25 -1.89 2.45 9.58
CA ASP A 25 -2.90 3.05 10.46
C ASP A 25 -4.31 2.53 10.14
N THR A 26 -4.55 2.09 8.90
CA THR A 26 -5.82 1.50 8.44
C THR A 26 -6.16 0.18 9.14
N TYR A 27 -5.18 -0.51 9.71
CA TYR A 27 -5.39 -1.75 10.47
C TYR A 27 -6.36 -1.56 11.65
N SER A 28 -6.33 -0.36 12.25
CA SER A 28 -7.24 0.00 13.33
C SER A 28 -8.71 0.01 12.91
N LEU A 29 -9.00 0.26 11.63
CA LEU A 29 -10.36 0.28 11.07
C LEU A 29 -10.79 -1.07 10.49
N LEU A 30 -9.86 -1.76 9.83
CA LEU A 30 -10.11 -3.04 9.17
C LEU A 30 -8.94 -3.99 9.46
N GLY A 31 -9.20 -5.04 10.22
CA GLY A 31 -8.20 -6.07 10.47
C GLY A 31 -7.84 -6.81 9.18
N PHE A 32 -6.57 -6.76 8.79
CA PHE A 32 -6.03 -7.48 7.64
C PHE A 32 -4.76 -8.25 8.02
N ARG A 33 -4.38 -9.26 7.23
CA ARG A 33 -3.10 -9.97 7.47
C ARG A 33 -1.91 -9.15 7.01
N GLN A 34 -2.06 -8.44 5.88
CA GLN A 34 -0.99 -7.67 5.27
C GLN A 34 -1.58 -6.63 4.31
N THR A 35 -0.91 -5.49 4.20
CA THR A 35 -1.26 -4.43 3.25
C THR A 35 -0.07 -4.10 2.36
N LEU A 36 -0.37 -3.82 1.09
CA LEU A 36 0.59 -3.41 0.07
C LEU A 36 0.09 -2.11 -0.53
N VAL A 37 0.94 -1.08 -0.55
CA VAL A 37 0.60 0.22 -1.12
C VAL A 37 1.40 0.38 -2.40
N PHE A 38 0.70 0.52 -3.51
CA PHE A 38 1.29 0.75 -4.83
C PHE A 38 1.04 2.20 -5.27
N GLU A 39 1.99 2.77 -5.99
CA GLU A 39 1.84 4.03 -6.72
C GLU A 39 1.82 3.74 -8.22
N GLY A 40 0.95 4.43 -8.95
CA GLY A 40 0.89 4.37 -10.41
C GLY A 40 -0.12 3.36 -10.93
N ASP A 41 -0.33 3.45 -12.24
CA ASP A 41 -1.31 2.68 -12.98
C ASP A 41 -0.66 1.45 -13.65
N ASP A 42 -0.13 1.63 -14.86
CA ASP A 42 0.45 0.55 -15.67
C ASP A 42 1.87 0.18 -15.21
N ASP A 43 2.66 1.17 -14.79
CA ASP A 43 4.00 0.98 -14.21
C ASP A 43 3.96 1.21 -12.70
N SER A 44 3.25 0.32 -12.01
CA SER A 44 3.07 0.45 -10.57
C SER A 44 4.36 0.16 -9.80
N SER A 45 4.72 1.03 -8.87
CA SER A 45 5.82 0.81 -7.93
C SER A 45 5.28 0.47 -6.54
N LEU A 46 5.93 -0.47 -5.84
CA LEU A 46 5.57 -0.79 -4.46
C LEU A 46 6.16 0.27 -3.52
N LEU A 47 5.31 1.04 -2.87
CA LEU A 47 5.71 2.10 -1.94
C LEU A 47 5.94 1.58 -0.52
N ASN A 48 5.04 0.74 -0.02
CA ASN A 48 5.01 0.33 1.38
C ASN A 48 4.41 -1.07 1.56
N VAL A 49 4.87 -1.77 2.60
CA VAL A 49 4.29 -3.02 3.08
C VAL A 49 3.95 -2.81 4.55
N SER A 50 2.78 -3.27 5.02
CA SER A 50 2.43 -3.17 6.44
C SER A 50 3.56 -3.69 7.33
N GLY A 51 3.97 -2.90 8.32
CA GLY A 51 5.09 -3.18 9.22
C GLY A 51 6.47 -2.79 8.70
N LEU A 52 6.60 -2.31 7.46
CA LEU A 52 7.89 -1.96 6.82
C LEU A 52 7.78 -0.69 5.96
N ALA A 53 8.53 0.36 6.33
CA ALA A 53 8.44 1.69 5.70
C ALA A 53 8.94 1.77 4.24
N ARG A 54 9.74 0.79 3.79
CA ARG A 54 10.15 0.56 2.41
C ARG A 54 10.93 -0.75 2.38
N PRO A 55 10.55 -1.74 1.57
CA PRO A 55 11.43 -2.88 1.40
C PRO A 55 12.68 -2.44 0.62
N THR A 56 13.84 -2.50 1.27
CA THR A 56 15.12 -2.05 0.68
C THR A 56 15.83 -3.11 -0.15
N GLU A 57 15.31 -4.33 -0.21
CA GLU A 57 15.82 -5.42 -1.04
C GLU A 57 14.72 -5.95 -1.95
N ASP A 58 15.05 -6.28 -3.20
CA ASP A 58 14.24 -7.10 -4.10
C ASP A 58 14.17 -8.54 -3.57
N SER A 59 13.58 -8.73 -2.39
CA SER A 59 13.32 -10.05 -1.87
C SER A 59 12.46 -10.81 -2.89
N PRO A 60 12.63 -12.14 -3.02
CA PRO A 60 11.85 -12.95 -3.95
C PRO A 60 10.34 -12.71 -3.83
N TYR A 61 9.87 -12.44 -2.61
CA TYR A 61 8.49 -12.12 -2.32
C TYR A 61 8.00 -10.82 -2.99
N LEU A 62 8.82 -9.76 -2.95
CA LEU A 62 8.45 -8.45 -3.51
C LEU A 62 8.52 -8.45 -5.03
N VAL A 63 9.49 -9.17 -5.60
CA VAL A 63 9.56 -9.41 -7.05
C VAL A 63 8.32 -10.16 -7.52
N TRP A 64 7.92 -11.20 -6.80
CA TRP A 64 6.68 -11.93 -7.09
C TRP A 64 5.46 -11.01 -7.00
N LEU A 65 5.32 -10.23 -5.92
CA LEU A 65 4.21 -9.29 -5.74
C LEU A 65 4.09 -8.26 -6.86
N ARG A 66 5.20 -7.66 -7.29
CA ARG A 66 5.22 -6.70 -8.41
C ARG A 66 4.68 -7.33 -9.70
N ARG A 67 5.05 -8.59 -9.98
CA ARG A 67 4.54 -9.34 -11.15
C ARG A 67 3.07 -9.73 -10.98
N THR A 68 2.63 -10.07 -9.78
CA THR A 68 1.23 -10.41 -9.51
C THR A 68 0.32 -9.20 -9.66
N TRP A 69 0.78 -8.01 -9.27
CA TRP A 69 -0.02 -6.79 -9.35
C TRP A 69 -0.45 -6.45 -10.79
N SER A 70 0.45 -6.56 -11.76
CA SER A 70 0.11 -6.32 -13.18
C SER A 70 -0.97 -7.27 -13.71
N TRP A 71 -1.05 -8.49 -13.16
CA TRP A 71 -2.12 -9.45 -13.45
C TRP A 71 -3.42 -9.18 -12.66
N LEU A 72 -3.31 -8.67 -11.43
CA LEU A 72 -4.46 -8.44 -10.55
C LEU A 72 -5.26 -7.17 -10.94
N ARG A 73 -4.56 -6.09 -11.33
CA ARG A 73 -5.18 -4.79 -11.59
C ARG A 73 -6.30 -4.83 -12.66
N PRO A 74 -6.15 -5.51 -13.82
CA PRO A 74 -7.24 -5.65 -14.78
C PRO A 74 -8.48 -6.38 -14.22
N GLN A 75 -8.29 -7.32 -13.28
CA GLN A 75 -9.39 -8.07 -12.68
C GLN A 75 -10.14 -7.28 -11.62
N LEU A 76 -9.46 -6.36 -10.92
CA LEU A 76 -10.10 -5.41 -10.01
C LEU A 76 -10.93 -4.38 -10.79
N ALA A 77 -10.41 -3.87 -11.92
CA ALA A 77 -11.17 -2.96 -12.78
C ALA A 77 -12.42 -3.61 -13.40
N ALA A 78 -12.38 -4.93 -13.62
CA ALA A 78 -13.49 -5.69 -14.19
C ALA A 78 -14.58 -6.09 -13.17
N LYS A 79 -14.35 -5.91 -11.86
CA LYS A 79 -15.30 -6.25 -10.80
C LYS A 79 -15.74 -4.97 -10.07
N PRO A 80 -17.04 -4.61 -10.11
CA PRO A 80 -17.56 -3.40 -9.46
C PRO A 80 -17.50 -3.48 -7.93
#